data_AF-A0A9D5QF17-F1
#
_entry.id   AF-A0A9D5QF17-F1
#
_cell.length_a   1.000
_cell.length_b   1.000
_cell.length_c   1.000
_cell.angle_alpha   90.00
_cell.angle_beta   90.00
_cell.angle_gamma   90.00
#
_symmetry.space_group_name_H-M   'P 1'
#
loop_
_entity.id
_entity.type
_entity.pdbx_description
1 polymer ?
#
loop_
_entity_poly.entity_id
_entity_poly.type
_entity_poly.pdbx_seq_one_letter_code
_entity_poly.pdbx_strand_id
1 'polypeptide(L)'
;MEYYAKIKKADGAYLVSFPDLANVNTFGDTKAEALAHAAEALNACLESDFERGFSLPEPKVRHGKAFHPISVAPHIEIAYSLRKLRKQRSQVEIARKLGISYQAYQKLENPRKCNPTIKTLERISQVLGKELEISFA
;
A
#
# COMPACT_ATOMS: atom_id res chain seq x y z
N MET A 1 -4.68 0.43 5.28
CA MET A 1 -3.31 0.09 5.72
C MET A 1 -2.56 1.38 6.00
N GLU A 2 -1.81 1.45 7.10
CA GLU A 2 -1.10 2.66 7.53
C GLU A 2 0.34 2.33 7.91
N TYR A 3 1.28 3.20 7.56
CA TYR A 3 2.63 3.19 8.09
C TYR A 3 2.85 4.37 9.02
N TYR A 4 3.64 4.18 10.07
CA TYR A 4 3.89 5.23 11.05
C TYR A 4 5.15 6.01 10.72
N ALA A 5 4.99 7.27 10.31
CA ALA A 5 6.09 8.20 10.13
C ALA A 5 6.49 8.80 11.48
N LYS A 6 7.80 8.89 11.73
CA LYS A 6 8.37 9.66 12.83
C LYS A 6 8.68 11.07 12.33
N ILE A 7 8.10 12.08 12.98
CA ILE A 7 8.33 13.49 12.64
C ILE A 7 9.14 14.16 13.74
N LYS A 8 10.21 14.85 13.36
CA LYS A 8 11.07 15.64 14.26
C LYS A 8 11.30 17.03 13.67
N LYS A 9 11.13 18.07 14.49
CA LYS A 9 11.53 19.43 14.10
C LYS A 9 13.04 19.60 14.25
N ALA A 10 13.72 20.06 13.21
CA ALA A 10 15.16 20.34 13.20
C ALA A 10 15.47 21.42 12.15
N ASP A 11 16.36 22.36 12.49
CA ASP A 11 16.87 23.40 11.57
C ASP A 11 15.77 24.18 10.82
N GLY A 12 14.68 24.49 11.51
CA GLY A 12 13.54 25.23 10.93
C GLY A 12 12.54 24.36 10.15
N ALA A 13 12.86 23.10 9.85
CA ALA A 13 12.02 22.17 9.09
C ALA A 13 11.47 21.02 9.94
N TYR A 14 10.54 20.26 9.36
CA TYR A 14 10.01 19.01 9.89
C TYR A 14 10.56 17.83 9.10
N LEU A 15 11.49 17.09 9.71
CA LEU A 15 12.06 15.89 9.12
C LEU A 15 11.14 14.69 9.35
N VAL A 16 10.98 13.88 8.32
CA VAL A 16 10.12 12.70 8.30
C VAL A 16 10.96 11.47 7.98
N SER A 17 10.78 10.41 8.76
CA SER A 17 11.34 9.09 8.46
C SER A 17 10.35 7.98 8.79
N PHE A 18 10.45 6.85 8.09
CA PHE A 18 9.62 5.68 8.36
C PHE A 18 10.48 4.57 8.98
N PRO A 19 10.28 4.19 10.25
CA PRO A 19 11.10 3.15 10.89
C PRO A 19 11.00 1.78 10.21
N ASP A 20 9.86 1.47 9.60
CA ASP A 20 9.64 0.20 8.89
C ASP A 20 10.10 0.25 7.42
N LEU A 21 10.44 1.46 6.92
CA LEU A 21 10.90 1.75 5.56
C LEU A 21 12.08 2.72 5.65
N ALA A 22 13.22 2.24 6.13
CA ALA A 22 14.37 3.09 6.51
C ALA A 22 14.93 3.96 5.36
N ASN A 23 14.69 3.54 4.11
CA ASN A 23 15.04 4.26 2.89
C ASN A 23 14.10 5.42 2.56
N VAL A 24 12.94 5.54 3.23
CA VAL A 24 11.96 6.60 2.99
C VAL A 24 12.17 7.73 3.98
N ASN A 25 12.70 8.83 3.47
CA ASN A 25 12.92 10.06 4.23
C ASN A 25 12.47 11.24 3.39
N THR A 26 11.87 12.24 4.03
CA THR A 26 11.44 13.49 3.40
C THR A 26 11.39 14.59 4.47
N PHE A 27 11.01 15.81 4.08
CA PHE A 27 10.86 16.93 4.98
C PHE A 27 9.80 17.90 4.48
N GLY A 28 9.41 18.87 5.30
CA GLY A 28 8.63 20.03 4.89
C GLY A 28 8.86 21.20 5.83
N ASP A 29 8.59 22.42 5.37
CA ASP A 29 8.77 23.64 6.18
C ASP A 29 7.68 23.74 7.25
N THR A 30 6.50 23.21 6.95
CA THR A 30 5.40 23.07 7.90
C THR A 30 5.11 21.61 8.21
N LYS A 31 4.45 21.36 9.35
CA LYS A 31 4.01 20.00 9.71
C LYS A 31 3.04 19.42 8.67
N ALA A 32 2.15 20.25 8.12
CA ALA A 32 1.17 19.83 7.12
C ALA A 32 1.85 19.40 5.81
N GLU A 33 2.81 20.20 5.34
CA GLU A 33 3.63 19.88 4.17
C GLU A 33 4.45 18.60 4.39
N ALA A 34 5.11 18.47 5.54
CA ALA A 34 5.87 17.28 5.87
C ALA A 34 4.99 16.01 5.85
N LEU A 35 3.74 16.09 6.34
CA LEU A 35 2.78 14.99 6.25
C LEU A 35 2.35 14.68 4.81
N ALA A 36 2.13 15.71 3.97
CA ALA A 36 1.81 15.53 2.56
C ALA A 36 2.97 14.85 1.81
N HIS A 37 4.19 15.35 1.99
CA HIS A 37 5.38 14.73 1.41
C HIS A 37 5.62 13.32 1.97
N ALA A 38 5.29 13.04 3.23
CA ALA A 38 5.36 11.70 3.81
C ALA A 38 4.44 10.73 3.07
N ALA A 39 3.21 11.14 2.78
CA ALA A 39 2.24 10.35 2.04
C ALA A 39 2.73 10.08 0.60
N GLU A 40 3.22 11.09 -0.09
CA GLU A 40 3.78 10.95 -1.45
C GLU A 40 4.97 9.99 -1.46
N ALA A 41 5.95 10.21 -0.57
CA ALA A 41 7.16 9.40 -0.49
C ALA A 41 6.86 7.93 -0.12
N LEU A 42 5.91 7.70 0.80
CA LEU A 42 5.45 6.37 1.17
C LEU A 42 4.86 5.64 -0.04
N ASN A 43 3.88 6.25 -0.71
CA ASN A 43 3.17 5.61 -1.81
C ASN A 43 4.10 5.37 -3.01
N ALA A 44 4.99 6.32 -3.32
CA ALA A 44 6.01 6.15 -4.37
C ALA A 44 7.01 5.02 -4.05
N CYS A 45 7.44 4.90 -2.79
CA CYS A 45 8.33 3.83 -2.36
C CYS A 45 7.68 2.45 -2.53
N LEU A 46 6.44 2.30 -2.06
CA LEU A 46 5.70 1.05 -2.19
C LEU A 46 5.58 0.62 -3.66
N GLU A 47 5.15 1.54 -4.53
CA GLU A 47 5.08 1.29 -5.97
C GLU A 47 6.43 0.90 -6.59
N SER A 48 7.51 1.55 -6.19
CA SER A 48 8.87 1.25 -6.65
C SER A 48 9.38 -0.12 -6.17
N ASP A 49 9.19 -0.44 -4.89
CA ASP A 49 9.65 -1.69 -4.30
C ASP A 49 8.96 -2.90 -4.93
N PHE A 50 7.69 -2.75 -5.31
CA PHE A 50 6.97 -3.76 -6.07
C PHE A 50 7.67 -4.11 -7.40
N GLU A 51 8.09 -3.12 -8.18
CA GLU A 51 8.75 -3.35 -9.47
C GLU A 51 10.10 -4.06 -9.32
N ARG A 52 10.77 -3.83 -8.19
CA ARG A 52 12.06 -4.45 -7.86
C ARG A 52 11.92 -5.84 -7.26
N GLY A 53 10.69 -6.32 -7.09
CA GLY A 53 10.39 -7.64 -6.53
C GLY A 53 10.63 -7.74 -5.03
N PHE A 54 10.75 -6.62 -4.32
CA PHE A 54 10.94 -6.63 -2.86
C PHE A 54 9.66 -7.06 -2.14
N SER A 55 9.86 -7.75 -1.02
CA SER A 55 8.78 -8.03 -0.07
C SER A 55 8.42 -6.74 0.65
N LEU A 56 7.13 -6.45 0.76
CA LEU A 56 6.68 -5.27 1.48
C LEU A 56 6.83 -5.51 2.97
N PRO A 57 7.40 -4.56 3.72
CA PRO A 57 7.45 -4.67 5.17
C PRO A 57 6.02 -4.57 5.73
N GLU A 58 5.64 -5.46 6.63
CA GLU A 58 4.37 -5.30 7.34
C GLU A 58 4.47 -4.07 8.27
N PRO A 59 3.51 -3.14 8.21
CA PRO A 59 3.56 -1.95 9.05
C PRO A 59 3.42 -2.31 10.53
N LYS A 60 4.18 -1.64 11.38
CA LYS A 60 4.06 -1.78 12.85
C LYS A 60 3.38 -0.55 13.42
N VAL A 61 2.37 -0.79 14.26
CA VAL A 61 1.73 0.27 15.04
C VAL A 61 2.77 0.88 15.98
N ARG A 62 2.86 2.20 15.99
CA ARG A 62 3.79 2.94 16.85
C ARG A 62 3.03 4.01 17.63
N HIS A 63 3.34 4.11 18.92
CA HIS A 63 2.69 5.03 19.84
C HIS A 63 3.62 6.19 20.22
N GLY A 64 3.02 7.31 20.59
CA GLY A 64 3.72 8.50 21.06
C GLY A 64 3.55 9.71 20.13
N LYS A 65 3.77 10.91 20.68
CA LYS A 65 3.46 12.19 20.01
C LYS A 65 4.25 12.46 18.73
N ALA A 66 5.38 11.78 18.53
CA ALA A 66 6.23 11.93 17.37
C ALA A 66 5.84 11.02 16.20
N PHE A 67 4.99 10.02 16.44
CA PHE A 67 4.56 9.07 15.42
C PHE A 67 3.21 9.49 14.85
N HIS A 68 3.13 9.48 13.52
CA HIS A 68 1.95 9.89 12.77
C HIS A 68 1.57 8.78 11.79
N PRO A 69 0.33 8.29 11.79
CA PRO A 69 -0.13 7.35 10.79
C PRO A 69 -0.20 8.04 9.43
N ILE A 70 0.34 7.38 8.40
CA ILE A 70 0.29 7.81 7.01
C ILE A 70 -0.42 6.70 6.23
N SER A 71 -1.57 7.04 5.65
CA SER A 71 -2.39 6.10 4.91
C SER A 71 -1.74 5.74 3.58
N VAL A 72 -1.83 4.47 3.23
CA VAL A 72 -1.49 3.98 1.89
C VAL A 72 -2.67 4.22 0.97
N ALA A 73 -2.39 4.63 -0.27
CA ALA A 73 -3.42 4.86 -1.26
C ALA A 73 -4.24 3.56 -1.50
N PRO A 74 -5.59 3.65 -1.61
CA PRO A 74 -6.44 2.46 -1.68
C PRO A 74 -6.05 1.47 -2.79
N HIS A 75 -5.65 1.95 -3.97
CA HIS A 75 -5.27 1.09 -5.09
C HIS A 75 -4.01 0.27 -4.81
N ILE A 76 -3.05 0.85 -4.09
CA ILE A 76 -1.83 0.18 -3.64
C ILE A 76 -2.17 -0.89 -2.59
N GLU A 77 -3.00 -0.53 -1.61
CA GLU A 77 -3.45 -1.45 -0.56
C GLU A 77 -4.22 -2.65 -1.13
N ILE A 78 -5.12 -2.43 -2.09
CA ILE A 78 -5.85 -3.49 -2.77
C ILE A 78 -4.89 -4.41 -3.50
N ALA A 79 -3.94 -3.87 -4.29
CA ALA A 79 -2.98 -4.66 -5.04
C ALA A 79 -2.18 -5.63 -4.13
N TYR A 80 -1.72 -5.13 -3.00
CA TYR A 80 -0.99 -5.94 -2.03
C TYR A 80 -1.87 -6.94 -1.29
N SER A 81 -3.08 -6.53 -0.91
CA SER A 81 -4.05 -7.43 -0.28
C SER A 81 -4.37 -8.61 -1.17
N LEU A 82 -4.56 -8.39 -2.48
CA LEU A 82 -4.78 -9.46 -3.45
C LEU A 82 -3.59 -10.42 -3.53
N ARG A 83 -2.37 -9.89 -3.60
CA ARG A 83 -1.14 -10.70 -3.60
C ARG A 83 -0.99 -11.54 -2.33
N LYS A 84 -1.24 -10.95 -1.16
CA LYS A 84 -1.21 -11.65 0.15
C LYS A 84 -2.28 -12.74 0.23
N LEU A 85 -3.51 -12.42 -0.21
CA LEU A 85 -4.62 -13.36 -0.25
C LEU A 85 -4.34 -14.52 -1.22
N ARG A 86 -3.66 -14.30 -2.34
CA ARG A 86 -3.29 -15.37 -3.27
C ARG A 86 -2.39 -16.44 -2.63
N LYS A 87 -1.57 -16.09 -1.64
CA LYS A 87 -0.62 -17.00 -0.97
C LYS A 87 0.31 -17.67 -2.01
N GLN A 88 0.41 -19.01 -1.98
CA GLN A 88 1.26 -19.80 -2.88
C GLN A 88 0.63 -20.08 -4.25
N ARG A 89 -0.65 -19.75 -4.45
CA ARG A 89 -1.36 -19.99 -5.73
C ARG A 89 -0.74 -19.13 -6.83
N SER A 90 -0.69 -19.61 -8.07
CA SER A 90 -0.14 -18.81 -9.17
C SER A 90 -1.13 -17.76 -9.65
N GLN A 91 -0.64 -16.66 -10.22
CA GLN A 91 -1.51 -15.65 -10.85
C GLN A 91 -2.35 -16.26 -12.00
N VAL A 92 -1.78 -17.23 -12.73
CA VAL A 92 -2.49 -17.97 -13.79
C VAL A 92 -3.66 -18.79 -13.23
N GLU A 93 -3.46 -19.45 -12.09
CA GLU A 93 -4.52 -20.23 -11.43
C GLU A 93 -5.70 -19.34 -11.04
N ILE A 94 -5.42 -18.18 -10.42
CA ILE A 94 -6.49 -17.27 -10.01
C ILE A 94 -7.18 -16.63 -11.22
N ALA A 95 -6.42 -16.20 -12.23
CA ALA A 95 -6.98 -15.67 -13.47
C ALA A 95 -7.96 -16.66 -14.14
N ARG A 96 -7.57 -17.95 -14.20
CA ARG A 96 -8.42 -19.03 -14.73
C ARG A 96 -9.71 -19.19 -13.92
N LYS A 97 -9.62 -19.21 -12.58
CA LYS A 97 -10.81 -19.29 -11.70
C LYS A 97 -11.74 -18.09 -11.84
N LEU A 98 -11.16 -16.91 -12.09
CA LEU A 98 -11.93 -15.69 -12.34
C LEU A 98 -12.49 -15.61 -13.76
N GLY A 99 -12.04 -16.45 -14.70
CA GLY A 99 -12.43 -16.35 -16.11
C GLY A 99 -11.92 -15.06 -16.78
N ILE A 100 -10.72 -14.60 -16.40
CA ILE A 100 -10.06 -13.43 -17.00
C ILE A 100 -8.68 -13.79 -17.54
N SER A 101 -8.11 -12.94 -18.39
CA SER A 101 -6.75 -13.15 -18.90
C SER A 101 -5.70 -13.04 -17.79
N TYR A 102 -4.56 -13.70 -17.97
CA TYR A 102 -3.42 -13.57 -17.08
C TYR A 102 -2.98 -12.11 -16.93
N GLN A 103 -2.89 -11.36 -18.03
CA GLN A 103 -2.50 -9.95 -18.02
C GLN A 103 -3.51 -9.08 -17.25
N ALA A 104 -4.80 -9.40 -17.33
CA ALA A 104 -5.82 -8.70 -16.56
C ALA A 104 -5.61 -8.91 -15.06
N TYR A 105 -5.39 -10.15 -14.62
CA TYR A 105 -5.10 -10.45 -13.21
C TYR A 105 -3.76 -9.87 -12.74
N GLN A 106 -2.73 -9.93 -13.58
CA GLN A 106 -1.40 -9.38 -13.27
C GLN A 106 -1.47 -7.88 -12.95
N LYS A 107 -2.32 -7.10 -13.66
CA LYS A 107 -2.56 -5.68 -13.36
C LYS A 107 -3.19 -5.46 -11.98
N LEU A 108 -4.03 -6.38 -11.51
CA LEU A 108 -4.70 -6.26 -10.22
C LEU A 108 -3.72 -6.36 -9.04
N GLU A 109 -2.63 -7.12 -9.19
CA GLU A 109 -1.57 -7.20 -8.18
C GLU A 109 -0.44 -6.17 -8.39
N ASN A 110 -0.55 -5.28 -9.38
CA ASN A 110 0.44 -4.24 -9.64
C ASN A 110 -0.04 -2.89 -9.08
N PRO A 111 0.58 -2.33 -8.03
CA PRO A 111 0.14 -1.09 -7.39
C PRO A 111 0.11 0.12 -8.33
N ARG A 112 0.95 0.19 -9.38
CA ARG A 112 0.90 1.29 -10.37
C ARG A 112 -0.22 1.18 -11.39
N LYS A 113 -0.81 -0.01 -11.54
CA LYS A 113 -1.82 -0.32 -12.58
C LYS A 113 -3.15 -0.82 -12.02
N CYS A 114 -3.21 -1.05 -10.70
CA CYS A 114 -4.38 -1.60 -10.03
C CYS A 114 -5.55 -0.62 -10.13
N ASN A 115 -6.58 -1.03 -10.85
CA ASN A 115 -7.84 -0.28 -10.96
C ASN A 115 -9.03 -1.26 -11.13
N PRO A 116 -9.32 -2.10 -10.11
CA PRO A 116 -10.44 -3.01 -10.16
C PRO A 116 -11.76 -2.25 -10.01
N THR A 117 -12.78 -2.68 -10.75
CA THR A 117 -14.16 -2.28 -10.43
C THR A 117 -14.63 -2.99 -9.15
N ILE A 118 -15.64 -2.45 -8.47
CA ILE A 118 -16.26 -3.12 -7.32
C ILE A 118 -16.74 -4.53 -7.71
N LYS A 119 -17.38 -4.68 -8.88
CA LYS A 119 -17.79 -6.01 -9.42
C LYS A 119 -16.62 -6.97 -9.59
N THR A 120 -15.43 -6.46 -9.92
CA THR A 120 -14.21 -7.28 -10.01
C THR A 120 -13.80 -7.75 -8.61
N LEU A 121 -13.83 -6.86 -7.61
CA LEU A 121 -13.51 -7.22 -6.22
C LEU A 121 -14.50 -8.23 -5.63
N GLU A 122 -15.80 -8.10 -5.91
CA GLU A 122 -16.84 -9.07 -5.51
C GLU A 122 -16.58 -10.47 -6.12
N ARG A 123 -16.24 -10.54 -7.41
CA ARG A 123 -15.88 -11.83 -8.04
C ARG A 123 -14.64 -12.44 -7.42
N ILE A 124 -13.65 -11.61 -7.08
CA ILE A 124 -12.42 -12.06 -6.43
C ILE A 124 -12.71 -12.58 -5.03
N SER A 125 -13.54 -11.90 -4.25
CA SER A 125 -13.89 -12.34 -2.89
C SER A 125 -14.58 -13.71 -2.92
N GLN A 126 -15.52 -13.92 -3.85
CA GLN A 126 -16.17 -15.22 -4.08
C GLN A 126 -15.17 -16.32 -4.44
N VAL A 127 -14.30 -16.10 -5.43
CA VAL A 127 -13.30 -17.09 -5.88
C VAL A 127 -12.27 -17.42 -4.79
N LEU A 128 -11.94 -16.45 -3.94
CA LEU A 128 -10.97 -16.63 -2.86
C LEU A 128 -11.60 -17.08 -1.54
N GLY A 129 -12.92 -17.22 -1.46
CA GLY A 129 -13.65 -17.56 -0.24
C GLY A 129 -13.48 -16.50 0.85
N LYS A 130 -13.69 -15.23 0.48
CA LYS A 130 -13.57 -14.05 1.34
C LYS A 130 -14.84 -13.19 1.26
N GLU A 131 -14.99 -12.34 2.26
CA GLU A 131 -16.00 -11.28 2.30
C GLU A 131 -15.36 -9.96 1.84
N LEU A 132 -16.10 -9.15 1.09
CA LEU A 132 -15.67 -7.82 0.67
C LEU A 132 -16.37 -6.79 1.56
N GLU A 133 -15.60 -6.06 2.34
CA GLU A 133 -16.07 -4.95 3.17
C GLU A 133 -15.48 -3.63 2.64
N ILE A 134 -16.30 -2.58 2.57
CA ILE A 134 -15.88 -1.22 2.19
C ILE A 134 -16.41 -0.27 3.25
N SER A 135 -15.51 0.51 3.85
CA SER A 135 -15.84 1.53 4.84
C SER A 135 -15.18 2.86 4.48
N PHE A 136 -15.81 3.95 4.90
CA PHE A 136 -15.25 5.31 4.84
C PHE A 136 -14.89 5.72 6.27
N ALA A 137 -13.72 6.31 6.45
CA ALA A 137 -13.22 6.80 7.73
C ALA A 137 -13.17 8.33 7.76
#